data_AF-A0A9D8PIF3-F1
#
_entry.id   AF-A0A9D8PIF3-F1
#
_cell.length_a   1.000
_cell.length_b   1.000
_cell.length_c   1.000
_cell.angle_alpha   90.00
_cell.angle_beta   90.00
_cell.angle_gamma   90.00
#
_symmetry.space_group_name_H-M   'P 1'
#
loop_
_entity.id
_entity.type
_entity.pdbx_description
1 polymer ?
#
loop_
_entity_poly.entity_id
_entity_poly.type
_entity_poly.pdbx_seq_one_letter_code
_entity_poly.pdbx_strand_id
1 'polypeptide(L)'
;MMNTGFSPKGVLTIDIVNFSLMKNQEQLEAIQSLILMLQGAVPESENTSDRRVWSPGGDGGSLTFEDLFAALETAKTIARLINDFNASRMGKPPLELRIGLHCGTVTKREDFDKRVNVWGEGINISARVAGLAKPGQILATQEFCERTDLLAVGEPHVAYMGKWWVKHDKFLPIYNLHLDGTGIPPSEVDTWFEPFAHPLRQAIETYEAMMEEERKDARKTFRVAVLCKRLMDLSPGHARAKQVLESFSLIRHAKSSGALNLYDPFFSPMSPRAIRYFFENAVFQDFGEGATIVEEGQPADSMMMVVSGEVVPYIHGNTIPATAEDRSESQPERKEVAFREGAIVGEMGLFTEGQRRTATLKATKNATTLTLKYEYLRMMAADATSSTTFATDDYTRREIRDQIWGLHCKRTIQNQINTHPLLQKLPGAAQLTLTDYGEFLPAKHGQRIELSPKDAHAFWTLVVSGSVTAHTANDRILTCTPGDCLGPLRLIVKENPFSKIEAAPGAQIVRFPWSLIKELINDENPPEEFIHAAKALGEKDQAALG
;
A
#
# COMPACT_ATOMS: atom_id res chain seq x y z
N MET A 1 -51.46 -6.77 1.56
CA MET A 1 -50.18 -6.19 1.11
C MET A 1 -50.33 -4.67 1.16
N MET A 2 -49.82 -4.03 2.20
CA MET A 2 -49.84 -2.56 2.30
C MET A 2 -48.62 -2.00 1.57
N ASN A 3 -48.87 -1.25 0.52
CA ASN A 3 -47.87 -0.50 -0.23
C ASN A 3 -47.42 0.69 0.64
N THR A 4 -46.36 0.55 1.43
CA THR A 4 -45.74 1.68 2.14
C THR A 4 -44.96 2.51 1.12
N GLY A 5 -45.67 3.37 0.40
CA GLY A 5 -45.07 4.32 -0.54
C GLY A 5 -44.08 5.21 0.21
N PHE A 6 -42.78 5.01 0.00
CA PHE A 6 -41.76 5.92 0.47
C PHE A 6 -41.94 7.27 -0.25
N SER A 7 -42.48 8.27 0.45
CA SER A 7 -42.42 9.65 -0.03
C SER A 7 -41.01 10.20 0.25
N PRO A 8 -40.20 10.53 -0.77
CA PRO A 8 -38.90 11.17 -0.57
C PRO A 8 -39.05 12.48 0.17
N LYS A 9 -38.12 12.75 1.09
CA LYS A 9 -38.10 13.97 1.92
C LYS A 9 -37.11 14.96 1.33
N GLY A 10 -37.41 16.26 1.45
CA GLY A 10 -36.45 17.32 1.13
C GLY A 10 -35.32 17.31 2.16
N VAL A 11 -34.07 17.45 1.72
CA VAL A 11 -32.90 17.51 2.58
C VAL A 11 -32.07 18.72 2.19
N LEU A 12 -31.71 19.51 3.20
CA LEU A 12 -30.80 20.63 3.10
C LEU A 12 -29.63 20.36 4.04
N THR A 13 -28.41 20.34 3.51
CA THR A 13 -27.20 20.26 4.32
C THR A 13 -26.44 21.57 4.26
N ILE A 14 -25.98 22.05 5.42
CA ILE A 14 -25.13 23.23 5.57
C ILE A 14 -23.81 22.84 6.22
N ASP A 15 -22.74 23.47 5.77
CA ASP A 15 -21.37 23.37 6.28
C ASP A 15 -20.75 24.77 6.43
N ILE A 16 -19.98 25.01 7.49
CA ILE A 16 -19.30 26.30 7.73
C ILE A 16 -17.91 26.25 7.11
N VAL A 17 -17.61 27.23 6.25
CA VAL A 17 -16.31 27.30 5.58
C VAL A 17 -15.20 27.64 6.60
N ASN A 18 -14.07 26.94 6.50
CA ASN A 18 -12.86 27.16 7.30
C ASN A 18 -13.07 27.05 8.82
N PHE A 19 -14.11 26.35 9.28
CA PHE A 19 -14.43 26.23 10.70
C PHE A 19 -13.25 25.78 11.56
N SER A 20 -12.49 24.76 11.12
CA SER A 20 -11.33 24.24 11.86
C SER A 20 -10.16 25.23 11.97
N LEU A 21 -10.14 26.30 11.18
CA LEU A 21 -9.13 27.37 11.24
C LEU A 21 -9.51 28.49 12.22
N MET A 22 -10.78 28.53 12.66
CA MET A 22 -11.27 29.52 13.62
C MET A 22 -10.80 29.20 15.03
N LYS A 23 -10.67 30.22 15.88
CA LYS A 23 -10.41 30.01 17.32
C LYS A 23 -11.65 29.40 18.00
N ASN A 24 -11.46 28.67 19.10
CA ASN A 24 -12.57 28.02 19.82
C ASN A 24 -13.75 28.95 20.13
N GLN A 25 -13.49 30.20 20.52
CA GLN A 25 -14.57 31.17 20.78
C GLN A 25 -15.32 31.57 19.51
N GLU A 26 -14.61 31.73 18.40
CA GLU A 26 -15.19 32.06 17.08
C GLU A 26 -16.00 30.89 16.52
N GLN A 27 -15.55 29.65 16.76
CA GLN A 27 -16.30 28.44 16.42
C GLN A 27 -17.65 28.36 17.15
N LEU A 28 -17.67 28.66 18.45
CA LEU A 28 -18.91 28.68 19.23
C LEU A 28 -19.87 29.78 18.74
N GLU A 29 -19.35 30.98 18.46
CA GLU A 29 -20.13 32.07 17.86
C GLU A 29 -20.71 31.68 16.51
N ALA A 30 -19.92 31.04 15.64
CA ALA A 30 -20.35 30.61 14.32
C ALA A 30 -21.47 29.57 14.38
N ILE A 31 -21.35 28.55 15.24
CA ILE A 31 -22.41 27.55 15.48
C ILE A 31 -23.67 28.22 16.01
N GLN A 32 -23.54 29.12 16.99
CA GLN A 32 -24.69 29.81 17.57
C GLN A 32 -25.42 30.65 16.53
N SER A 33 -24.70 31.41 15.72
CA SER A 33 -25.26 32.17 14.61
C SER A 33 -25.96 31.26 13.59
N LEU A 34 -25.34 30.14 13.21
CA LEU A 34 -25.95 29.17 12.30
C LEU A 34 -27.28 28.64 12.84
N ILE A 35 -27.33 28.26 14.13
CA ILE A 35 -28.56 27.77 14.76
C ILE A 35 -29.66 28.85 14.75
N LEU A 36 -29.32 30.11 15.04
CA LEU A 36 -30.30 31.21 14.99
C LEU A 36 -30.81 31.46 13.56
N MET A 37 -29.93 31.39 12.56
CA MET A 37 -30.33 31.50 11.16
C MET A 37 -31.25 30.34 10.73
N LEU A 38 -30.95 29.10 11.14
CA LEU A 38 -31.80 27.95 10.89
C LEU A 38 -33.19 28.12 11.52
N GLN A 39 -33.26 28.63 12.76
CA GLN A 39 -34.53 28.90 13.43
C GLN A 39 -35.35 29.98 12.73
N GLY A 40 -34.70 31.03 12.20
CA GLY A 40 -35.37 32.12 11.49
C GLY A 40 -35.74 31.79 10.04
N ALA A 41 -35.09 30.81 9.42
CA ALA A 41 -35.25 30.51 8.01
C ALA A 41 -36.28 29.42 7.69
N VAL A 42 -36.59 28.54 8.63
CA VAL A 42 -37.53 27.45 8.39
C VAL A 42 -38.98 27.97 8.36
N PRO A 43 -39.77 27.66 7.31
CA PRO A 43 -41.19 28.02 7.26
C PRO A 43 -41.99 27.47 8.44
N GLU A 44 -42.98 28.25 8.92
CA GLU A 44 -43.82 27.87 10.06
C GLU A 44 -44.56 26.54 9.83
N SER A 45 -44.97 26.26 8.59
CA SER A 45 -45.62 25.01 8.19
C SER A 45 -44.76 23.76 8.36
N GLU A 46 -43.44 23.90 8.46
CA GLU A 46 -42.50 22.80 8.72
C GLU A 46 -41.94 22.82 10.14
N ASN A 47 -42.36 23.77 10.99
CA ASN A 47 -41.80 24.00 12.31
C ASN A 47 -42.35 23.07 13.40
N THR A 48 -42.45 21.78 13.07
CA THR A 48 -42.87 20.71 13.98
C THR A 48 -41.93 19.51 13.86
N SER A 49 -41.74 18.75 14.94
CA SER A 49 -40.75 17.66 15.01
C SER A 49 -41.08 16.46 14.08
N ASP A 50 -42.35 16.31 13.72
CA ASP A 50 -42.84 15.30 12.79
C ASP A 50 -42.59 15.67 11.32
N ARG A 51 -42.54 16.97 11.00
CA ARG A 51 -42.33 17.47 9.63
C ARG A 51 -40.85 17.74 9.35
N ARG A 52 -40.10 18.20 10.36
CA ARG A 52 -38.67 18.52 10.25
C ARG A 52 -37.83 17.96 11.39
N VAL A 53 -36.66 17.43 11.04
CA VAL A 53 -35.62 17.02 12.00
C VAL A 53 -34.29 17.66 11.63
N TRP A 54 -33.62 18.25 12.62
CA TRP A 54 -32.24 18.72 12.55
C TRP A 54 -31.29 17.62 13.04
N SER A 55 -30.37 17.22 12.17
CA SER A 55 -29.26 16.33 12.52
C SER A 55 -27.96 17.13 12.47
N PRO A 56 -27.38 17.53 13.62
CA PRO A 56 -26.08 18.19 13.62
C PRO A 56 -24.98 17.24 13.14
N GLY A 57 -23.95 17.78 12.51
CA GLY A 57 -22.78 17.05 12.05
C GLY A 57 -21.56 17.96 12.00
N GLY A 58 -20.69 17.85 13.02
CA GLY A 58 -19.48 18.66 13.13
C GLY A 58 -19.77 20.16 13.22
N ASP A 59 -19.32 20.88 12.20
CA ASP A 59 -19.42 22.32 11.97
C ASP A 59 -20.66 22.75 11.17
N GLY A 60 -21.58 21.82 10.94
CA GLY A 60 -22.84 22.06 10.27
C GLY A 60 -23.87 20.99 10.59
N GLY A 61 -24.65 20.61 9.58
CA GLY A 61 -25.65 19.53 9.73
C GLY A 61 -26.70 19.53 8.64
N SER A 62 -27.64 18.59 8.76
CA SER A 62 -28.71 18.39 7.79
C SER A 62 -30.09 18.64 8.40
N LEU A 63 -30.89 19.44 7.71
CA LEU A 63 -32.33 19.59 7.93
C LEU A 63 -33.11 18.72 6.95
N THR A 64 -34.15 18.07 7.45
CA THR A 64 -35.10 17.29 6.65
C THR A 64 -36.45 17.96 6.65
N PHE A 65 -37.17 17.88 5.53
CA PHE A 65 -38.46 18.53 5.33
C PHE A 65 -39.47 17.56 4.72
N GLU A 66 -40.72 17.71 5.09
CA GLU A 66 -41.82 17.01 4.41
C GLU A 66 -42.10 17.64 3.05
N ASP A 67 -42.06 18.96 2.96
CA ASP A 67 -42.15 19.72 1.72
C ASP A 67 -40.76 20.04 1.14
N LEU A 68 -40.54 19.71 -0.14
CA LEU A 68 -39.31 20.01 -0.85
C LEU A 68 -39.14 21.52 -1.09
N PHE A 69 -40.23 22.25 -1.31
CA PHE A 69 -40.19 23.69 -1.53
C PHE A 69 -39.75 24.43 -0.26
N ALA A 70 -40.11 23.92 0.92
CA ALA A 70 -39.64 24.45 2.18
C ALA A 70 -38.13 24.31 2.37
N ALA A 71 -37.51 23.24 1.85
CA ALA A 71 -36.05 23.11 1.85
C ALA A 71 -35.39 24.20 0.98
N LEU A 72 -35.92 24.44 -0.21
CA LEU A 72 -35.43 25.50 -1.11
C LEU A 72 -35.57 26.90 -0.48
N GLU A 73 -36.74 27.22 0.07
CA GLU A 73 -36.98 28.51 0.71
C GLU A 73 -36.12 28.71 1.96
N THR A 74 -35.87 27.65 2.73
CA THR A 74 -34.94 27.68 3.86
C THR A 74 -33.52 27.99 3.38
N ALA A 75 -33.03 27.34 2.32
CA ALA A 75 -31.69 27.61 1.76
C ALA A 75 -31.53 29.08 1.33
N LYS A 76 -32.51 29.60 0.58
CA LYS A 76 -32.51 31.00 0.12
C LYS A 76 -32.52 31.96 1.31
N THR A 77 -33.35 31.69 2.31
CA THR A 77 -33.48 32.57 3.48
C THR A 77 -32.20 32.57 4.31
N ILE A 78 -31.55 31.42 4.52
CA ILE A 78 -30.25 31.34 5.19
C ILE A 78 -29.19 32.12 4.42
N ALA A 79 -29.16 32.00 3.10
CA ALA A 79 -28.22 32.73 2.26
C ALA A 79 -28.43 34.27 2.31
N ARG A 80 -29.66 34.76 2.53
CA ARG A 80 -29.90 36.19 2.82
C ARG A 80 -29.44 36.57 4.23
N LEU A 81 -29.84 35.80 5.23
CA LEU A 81 -29.53 36.08 6.64
C LEU A 81 -28.02 36.12 6.90
N ILE A 82 -27.23 35.26 6.26
CA ILE A 82 -25.78 35.26 6.40
C ILE A 82 -25.15 36.51 5.78
N ASN A 83 -25.68 37.00 4.65
CA ASN A 83 -25.23 38.22 4.01
C ASN A 83 -25.53 39.44 4.90
N ASP A 84 -26.73 39.52 5.47
CA ASP A 84 -27.12 40.56 6.42
C ASP A 84 -26.26 40.51 7.69
N PHE A 85 -26.01 39.30 8.21
CA PHE A 85 -25.13 39.08 9.35
C PHE A 85 -23.71 39.58 9.07
N ASN A 86 -23.13 39.25 7.91
CA ASN A 86 -21.81 39.71 7.52
C ASN A 86 -21.76 41.23 7.29
N ALA A 87 -22.78 41.82 6.68
CA ALA A 87 -22.88 43.26 6.48
C ALA A 87 -22.96 44.03 7.82
N SER A 88 -23.60 43.44 8.84
CA SER A 88 -23.69 44.04 10.18
C SER A 88 -22.38 43.98 10.98
N ARG A 89 -21.40 43.16 10.58
CA ARG A 89 -20.15 42.91 11.31
C ARG A 89 -18.98 43.65 10.70
N MET A 90 -18.81 44.93 11.06
CA MET A 90 -17.65 45.71 10.61
C MET A 90 -16.33 45.15 11.15
N GLY A 91 -15.35 44.93 10.26
CA GLY A 91 -13.96 44.57 10.60
C GLY A 91 -13.73 43.10 10.99
N LYS A 92 -14.70 42.21 10.82
CA LYS A 92 -14.53 40.76 11.00
C LYS A 92 -14.51 40.03 9.64
N PRO A 93 -13.76 38.93 9.49
CA PRO A 93 -13.87 38.06 8.32
C PRO A 93 -15.33 37.59 8.13
N PRO A 94 -15.81 37.46 6.89
CA PRO A 94 -17.15 36.98 6.62
C PRO A 94 -17.30 35.53 7.08
N LEU A 95 -18.45 35.22 7.67
CA LEU A 95 -18.86 33.84 7.90
C LEU A 95 -19.50 33.32 6.62
N GLU A 96 -18.93 32.28 6.02
CA GLU A 96 -19.39 31.72 4.76
C GLU A 96 -19.95 30.32 4.96
N LEU A 97 -21.00 29.99 4.21
CA LEU A 97 -21.69 28.70 4.27
C LEU A 97 -21.63 28.00 2.92
N ARG A 98 -21.66 26.67 2.95
CA ARG A 98 -21.89 25.81 1.80
C ARG A 98 -23.24 25.14 1.94
N ILE A 99 -24.07 25.19 0.91
CA ILE A 99 -25.42 24.61 0.96
C ILE A 99 -25.59 23.54 -0.12
N GLY A 100 -26.05 22.37 0.28
CA GLY A 100 -26.43 21.27 -0.62
C GLY A 100 -27.91 20.91 -0.45
N LEU A 101 -28.62 20.75 -1.57
CA LEU A 101 -30.02 20.38 -1.64
C LEU A 101 -30.20 19.06 -2.39
N HIS A 102 -30.98 18.17 -1.81
CA HIS A 102 -31.35 16.90 -2.42
C HIS A 102 -32.72 16.43 -1.90
N CYS A 103 -33.35 15.47 -2.58
CA CYS A 103 -34.52 14.78 -2.04
C CYS A 103 -34.34 13.27 -2.16
N GLY A 104 -34.63 12.53 -1.10
CA GLY A 104 -34.40 11.10 -1.11
C GLY A 104 -34.96 10.39 0.12
N THR A 105 -34.55 9.13 0.29
CA THR A 105 -35.00 8.31 1.43
C THR A 105 -34.35 8.78 2.73
N VAL A 106 -35.18 9.00 3.74
CA VAL A 106 -34.77 9.42 5.09
C VAL A 106 -35.55 8.59 6.11
N THR A 107 -34.83 8.01 7.06
CA THR A 107 -35.37 7.21 8.17
C THR A 107 -35.16 7.95 9.47
N LYS A 108 -36.24 8.15 10.23
CA LYS A 108 -36.22 8.71 11.59
C LYS A 108 -36.05 7.59 12.62
N ARG A 109 -35.07 7.72 13.51
CA ARG A 109 -34.85 6.82 14.67
C ARG A 109 -34.35 7.62 15.87
N GLU A 110 -34.46 7.05 17.06
CA GLU A 110 -33.80 7.59 18.24
C GLU A 110 -32.30 7.25 18.20
N ASP A 111 -31.45 8.21 18.55
CA ASP A 111 -30.02 8.00 18.74
C ASP A 111 -29.69 7.49 20.15
N PHE A 112 -28.39 7.41 20.47
CA PHE A 112 -27.89 6.96 21.78
C PHE A 112 -28.45 7.79 22.95
N ASP A 113 -28.69 9.08 22.74
CA ASP A 113 -29.23 10.01 23.75
C ASP A 113 -30.76 10.09 23.73
N LYS A 114 -31.43 9.15 23.04
CA LYS A 114 -32.89 9.11 22.84
C LYS A 114 -33.44 10.35 22.15
N ARG A 115 -32.62 11.05 21.37
CA ARG A 115 -33.04 12.17 20.54
C ARG A 115 -33.44 11.65 19.17
N VAL A 116 -34.50 12.22 18.61
CA VAL A 116 -34.91 11.90 17.23
C VAL A 116 -33.85 12.41 16.27
N ASN A 117 -33.30 11.51 15.47
CA ASN A 117 -32.28 11.80 14.47
C ASN A 117 -32.61 11.09 13.15
N VAL A 118 -31.87 11.41 12.08
CA VAL A 118 -32.16 11.00 10.70
C VAL A 118 -30.96 10.34 10.02
N TRP A 119 -31.23 9.25 9.31
CA TRP A 119 -30.26 8.53 8.49
C TRP A 119 -30.87 8.15 7.15
N GLY A 120 -30.06 8.03 6.11
CA GLY A 120 -30.54 7.54 4.81
C GLY A 120 -29.74 8.08 3.65
N GLU A 121 -30.12 7.63 2.46
CA GLU A 121 -29.53 8.09 1.20
C GLU A 121 -29.67 9.60 1.02
N GLY A 122 -30.83 10.16 1.37
CA GLY A 122 -31.10 11.60 1.26
C GLY A 122 -30.09 12.44 2.03
N ILE A 123 -29.78 12.04 3.26
CA ILE A 123 -28.78 12.69 4.13
C ILE A 123 -27.38 12.56 3.51
N ASN A 124 -27.01 11.35 3.09
CA ASN A 124 -25.68 11.06 2.56
C ASN A 124 -25.37 11.80 1.26
N ILE A 125 -26.35 11.91 0.35
CA ILE A 125 -26.17 12.61 -0.92
C ILE A 125 -26.16 14.13 -0.68
N SER A 126 -27.10 14.67 0.09
CA SER A 126 -27.16 16.11 0.40
C SER A 126 -25.87 16.63 1.03
N ALA A 127 -25.30 15.89 1.99
CA ALA A 127 -24.05 16.28 2.64
C ALA A 127 -22.86 16.30 1.66
N ARG A 128 -22.83 15.37 0.70
CA ARG A 128 -21.79 15.36 -0.33
C ARG A 128 -21.97 16.49 -1.33
N VAL A 129 -23.21 16.83 -1.69
CA VAL A 129 -23.52 17.99 -2.54
C VAL A 129 -23.05 19.28 -1.86
N ALA A 130 -23.30 19.45 -0.56
CA ALA A 130 -22.78 20.59 0.20
C ALA A 130 -21.24 20.63 0.20
N GLY A 131 -20.58 19.48 0.32
CA GLY A 131 -19.12 19.38 0.24
C GLY A 131 -18.50 19.74 -1.12
N LEU A 132 -19.29 19.79 -2.20
CA LEU A 132 -18.84 20.25 -3.52
C LEU A 132 -18.97 21.78 -3.69
N ALA A 133 -19.74 22.43 -2.84
CA ALA A 133 -20.06 23.84 -2.98
C ALA A 133 -18.86 24.74 -2.61
N LYS A 134 -18.64 25.79 -3.40
CA LYS A 134 -17.75 26.90 -3.05
C LYS A 134 -18.35 27.69 -1.86
N PRO A 135 -17.54 28.51 -1.16
CA PRO A 135 -18.07 29.44 -0.15
C PRO A 135 -19.22 30.30 -0.72
N GLY A 136 -20.35 30.34 -0.01
CA GLY A 136 -21.55 31.07 -0.43
C GLY A 136 -22.41 30.38 -1.50
N GLN A 137 -22.00 29.21 -1.99
CA GLN A 137 -22.69 28.52 -3.08
C GLN A 137 -23.84 27.62 -2.59
N ILE A 138 -24.91 27.58 -3.37
CA ILE A 138 -26.05 26.68 -3.20
C ILE A 138 -26.06 25.70 -4.38
N LEU A 139 -25.94 24.41 -4.08
CA LEU A 139 -25.98 23.33 -5.06
C LEU A 139 -27.21 22.46 -4.87
N ALA A 140 -27.77 21.97 -5.98
CA ALA A 140 -28.88 21.03 -5.97
C ALA A 140 -28.65 19.87 -6.95
N THR A 141 -29.13 18.68 -6.59
CA THR A 141 -29.19 17.54 -7.53
C THR A 141 -30.29 17.74 -8.57
N GLN A 142 -30.14 17.15 -9.76
CA GLN A 142 -31.17 17.13 -10.80
C GLN A 142 -32.55 16.70 -10.26
N GLU A 143 -32.61 15.63 -9.49
CA GLU A 143 -33.88 15.12 -8.94
C GLU A 143 -34.59 16.17 -8.08
N PHE A 144 -33.82 16.91 -7.27
CA PHE A 144 -34.37 18.01 -6.47
C PHE A 144 -34.90 19.12 -7.39
N CYS A 145 -34.12 19.51 -8.42
CA CYS A 145 -34.52 20.55 -9.36
C CYS A 145 -35.76 20.18 -10.18
N GLU A 146 -35.89 18.92 -10.61
CA GLU A 146 -37.06 18.40 -11.32
C GLU A 146 -38.31 18.46 -10.44
N ARG A 147 -38.21 18.05 -9.17
CA ARG A 147 -39.36 17.93 -8.26
C ARG A 147 -39.76 19.26 -7.61
N THR A 148 -38.98 20.31 -7.81
CA THR A 148 -39.25 21.69 -7.36
C THR A 148 -39.43 22.66 -8.53
N ASP A 149 -39.59 22.13 -9.75
CA ASP A 149 -39.76 22.90 -10.99
C ASP A 149 -38.64 23.92 -11.29
N LEU A 150 -37.48 23.81 -10.63
CA LEU A 150 -36.33 24.69 -10.83
C LEU A 150 -35.77 24.61 -12.25
N LEU A 151 -35.89 23.45 -12.91
CA LEU A 151 -35.46 23.33 -14.31
C LEU A 151 -36.26 24.21 -15.28
N ALA A 152 -37.50 24.58 -14.93
CA ALA A 152 -38.29 25.52 -15.73
C ALA A 152 -37.81 26.98 -15.58
N VAL A 153 -37.14 27.31 -14.47
CA VAL A 153 -36.52 28.62 -14.25
C VAL A 153 -35.30 28.80 -15.18
N GLY A 154 -34.46 27.77 -15.26
CA GLY A 154 -33.31 27.71 -16.17
C GLY A 154 -32.22 28.77 -15.94
N GLU A 155 -31.28 28.84 -16.89
CA GLU A 155 -30.18 29.81 -16.89
C GLU A 155 -30.67 31.27 -16.93
N PRO A 156 -30.01 32.23 -16.25
CA PRO A 156 -28.80 32.08 -15.43
C PRO A 156 -29.08 31.63 -13.98
N HIS A 157 -30.34 31.52 -13.57
CA HIS A 157 -30.67 31.36 -12.15
C HIS A 157 -30.51 29.90 -11.66
N VAL A 158 -30.68 28.95 -12.56
CA VAL A 158 -30.48 27.51 -12.32
C VAL A 158 -29.53 26.99 -13.39
N ALA A 159 -28.24 27.00 -13.05
CA ALA A 159 -27.17 26.74 -14.00
C ALA A 159 -26.65 25.32 -13.91
N TYR A 160 -26.54 24.62 -15.05
CA TYR A 160 -26.05 23.24 -15.05
C TYR A 160 -24.54 23.21 -14.82
N MET A 161 -24.08 22.53 -13.77
CA MET A 161 -22.66 22.45 -13.45
C MET A 161 -21.97 21.25 -14.05
N GLY A 162 -22.63 20.09 -14.13
CA GLY A 162 -21.99 18.85 -14.59
C GLY A 162 -22.49 17.62 -13.85
N LYS A 163 -21.84 16.48 -14.09
CA LYS A 163 -22.15 15.20 -13.42
C LYS A 163 -21.14 14.89 -12.33
N TRP A 164 -21.63 14.50 -11.16
CA TRP A 164 -20.84 14.05 -10.02
C TRP A 164 -21.05 12.54 -9.75
N TRP A 165 -20.01 11.82 -9.34
CA TRP A 165 -20.06 10.38 -9.14
C TRP A 165 -20.42 10.01 -7.70
N VAL A 166 -21.39 9.12 -7.56
CA VAL A 166 -21.78 8.48 -6.30
C VAL A 166 -21.20 7.07 -6.28
N LYS A 167 -20.89 6.52 -5.09
CA LYS A 167 -20.50 5.11 -4.94
C LYS A 167 -21.44 4.18 -5.73
N HIS A 168 -20.89 3.10 -6.32
CA HIS A 168 -21.59 2.10 -7.16
C HIS A 168 -22.04 2.60 -8.54
N ASP A 169 -21.14 3.26 -9.27
CA ASP A 169 -21.30 3.60 -10.70
C ASP A 169 -22.53 4.45 -11.07
N LYS A 170 -23.04 5.25 -10.14
CA LYS A 170 -24.16 6.18 -10.37
C LYS A 170 -23.66 7.62 -10.53
N PHE A 171 -24.22 8.34 -11.49
CA PHE A 171 -23.94 9.75 -11.73
C PHE A 171 -25.12 10.61 -11.29
N LEU A 172 -24.86 11.73 -10.62
CA LEU A 172 -25.84 12.74 -10.28
C LEU A 172 -25.50 14.05 -10.99
N PRO A 173 -26.37 14.53 -11.89
CA PRO A 173 -26.22 15.86 -12.47
C PRO A 173 -26.51 16.92 -11.41
N ILE A 174 -25.66 17.95 -11.33
CA ILE A 174 -25.66 19.00 -10.30
C ILE A 174 -25.91 20.35 -10.94
N TYR A 175 -26.68 21.19 -10.22
CA TYR A 175 -27.04 22.54 -10.63
C TYR A 175 -26.59 23.55 -9.58
N ASN A 176 -26.06 24.68 -10.04
CA ASN A 176 -25.84 25.87 -9.24
C ASN A 176 -27.15 26.66 -9.15
N LEU A 177 -27.54 27.07 -7.95
CA LEU A 177 -28.70 27.93 -7.74
C LEU A 177 -28.24 29.35 -7.42
N HIS A 178 -28.65 30.29 -8.27
CA HIS A 178 -28.53 31.72 -8.06
C HIS A 178 -29.91 32.36 -8.14
N LEU A 179 -30.61 32.43 -7.00
CA LEU A 179 -32.02 32.83 -6.92
C LEU A 179 -32.15 34.04 -5.98
N ASP A 180 -32.96 35.03 -6.34
CA ASP A 180 -33.21 36.23 -5.53
C ASP A 180 -31.93 36.95 -5.04
N GLY A 181 -30.87 36.94 -5.84
CA GLY A 181 -29.56 37.51 -5.45
C GLY A 181 -28.80 36.70 -4.38
N THR A 182 -29.21 35.47 -4.12
CA THR A 182 -28.55 34.52 -3.20
C THR A 182 -27.83 33.40 -3.96
N GLY A 183 -26.80 32.83 -3.35
CA GLY A 183 -25.89 31.92 -4.06
C GLY A 183 -24.88 32.69 -4.93
N ILE A 184 -23.97 31.98 -5.58
CA ILE A 184 -22.96 32.60 -6.46
C ILE A 184 -23.49 32.74 -7.90
N PRO A 185 -23.21 33.86 -8.58
CA PRO A 185 -23.69 34.08 -9.94
C PRO A 185 -22.99 33.12 -10.92
N PRO A 186 -23.62 32.73 -12.05
CA PRO A 186 -23.03 31.80 -13.00
C PRO A 186 -21.68 32.24 -13.58
N SER A 187 -21.42 33.55 -13.63
CA SER A 187 -20.13 34.11 -14.07
C SER A 187 -18.95 33.73 -13.16
N GLU A 188 -19.22 33.32 -11.91
CA GLU A 188 -18.22 32.89 -10.92
C GLU A 188 -18.19 31.36 -10.73
N VAL A 189 -19.05 30.66 -11.47
CA VAL A 189 -19.18 29.21 -11.46
C VAL A 189 -18.35 28.62 -12.59
N ASP A 190 -17.39 27.77 -12.24
CA ASP A 190 -16.71 26.95 -13.23
C ASP A 190 -17.66 25.81 -13.64
N THR A 191 -18.17 25.84 -14.87
CA THR A 191 -18.87 24.69 -15.45
C THR A 191 -17.93 23.49 -15.48
N TRP A 192 -18.32 22.38 -14.85
CA TRP A 192 -17.58 21.12 -14.88
C TRP A 192 -17.77 20.45 -16.25
N PHE A 193 -17.08 20.98 -17.27
CA PHE A 193 -16.83 20.24 -18.51
C PHE A 193 -15.73 19.23 -18.22
N GLU A 194 -16.15 18.08 -17.67
CA GLU A 194 -15.44 16.79 -17.45
C GLU A 194 -15.62 16.28 -16.01
N PRO A 195 -15.81 14.97 -15.82
CA PRO A 195 -16.05 14.42 -14.49
C PRO A 195 -14.77 14.57 -13.64
N PHE A 196 -14.90 15.15 -12.43
CA PHE A 196 -13.94 15.11 -11.30
C PHE A 196 -12.80 16.12 -11.14
N ALA A 197 -12.80 17.32 -11.73
CA ALA A 197 -11.66 18.23 -11.48
C ALA A 197 -11.40 18.57 -9.99
N HIS A 198 -12.43 18.71 -9.12
CA HIS A 198 -12.21 19.20 -7.75
C HIS A 198 -11.78 18.13 -6.72
N PRO A 199 -12.49 17.01 -6.50
CA PRO A 199 -12.05 16.00 -5.52
C PRO A 199 -10.76 15.29 -5.95
N LEU A 200 -10.55 15.10 -7.26
CA LEU A 200 -9.31 14.55 -7.78
C LEU A 200 -8.14 15.53 -7.59
N ARG A 201 -8.34 16.82 -7.88
CA ARG A 201 -7.31 17.85 -7.62
C ARG A 201 -6.95 17.91 -6.14
N GLN A 202 -7.93 17.92 -5.24
CA GLN A 202 -7.68 17.90 -3.80
C GLN A 202 -6.92 16.63 -3.36
N ALA A 203 -7.27 15.46 -3.90
CA ALA A 203 -6.55 14.22 -3.63
C ALA A 203 -5.10 14.30 -4.13
N ILE A 204 -4.88 14.78 -5.36
CA ILE A 204 -3.54 14.97 -5.94
C ILE A 204 -2.72 15.94 -5.07
N GLU A 205 -3.26 17.11 -4.73
CA GLU A 205 -2.60 18.10 -3.88
C GLU A 205 -2.26 17.53 -2.49
N THR A 206 -3.15 16.73 -1.91
CA THR A 206 -2.92 16.06 -0.62
C THR A 206 -1.78 15.05 -0.70
N TYR A 207 -1.82 14.15 -1.69
CA TYR A 207 -0.75 13.17 -1.87
C TYR A 207 0.58 13.82 -2.26
N GLU A 208 0.58 14.93 -3.00
CA GLU A 208 1.77 15.69 -3.33
C GLU A 208 2.37 16.35 -2.09
N ALA A 209 1.55 16.98 -1.24
CA ALA A 209 1.98 17.54 0.03
C ALA A 209 2.55 16.46 0.98
N MET A 210 1.88 15.31 1.10
CA MET A 210 2.38 14.18 1.88
C MET A 210 3.72 13.67 1.34
N MET A 211 3.86 13.54 0.02
CA MET A 211 5.08 13.06 -0.63
C MET A 211 6.26 13.99 -0.39
N GLU A 212 6.05 15.31 -0.48
CA GLU A 212 7.11 16.30 -0.23
C GLU A 212 7.47 16.42 1.26
N GLU A 213 6.51 16.18 2.18
CA GLU A 213 6.79 16.11 3.61
C GLU A 213 7.58 14.85 3.97
N GLU A 214 7.12 13.67 3.54
CA GLU A 214 7.80 12.41 3.84
C GLU A 214 9.19 12.33 3.20
N ARG A 215 9.38 13.01 2.07
CA ARG A 215 10.67 13.15 1.41
C ARG A 215 11.74 13.76 2.32
N LYS A 216 11.36 14.57 3.32
CA LYS A 216 12.30 15.19 4.28
C LYS A 216 13.02 14.18 5.18
N ASP A 217 12.59 12.92 5.23
CA ASP A 217 13.23 11.86 5.99
C ASP A 217 13.67 10.71 5.07
N ALA A 218 14.99 10.55 4.89
CA ALA A 218 15.56 9.50 4.05
C ALA A 218 15.17 8.07 4.47
N ARG A 219 14.80 7.86 5.74
CA ARG A 219 14.32 6.55 6.23
C ARG A 219 12.95 6.17 5.67
N LYS A 220 12.23 7.12 5.07
CA LYS A 220 10.89 6.95 4.52
C LYS A 220 10.87 6.83 3.00
N THR A 221 12.02 6.53 2.38
CA THR A 221 12.16 6.43 0.92
C THR A 221 11.12 5.49 0.29
N PHE A 222 10.86 4.31 0.87
CA PHE A 222 9.82 3.39 0.39
C PHE A 222 8.42 4.05 0.36
N ARG A 223 8.05 4.77 1.43
CA ARG A 223 6.77 5.49 1.53
C ARG A 223 6.67 6.62 0.53
N VAL A 224 7.76 7.35 0.28
CA VAL A 224 7.82 8.34 -0.81
C VAL A 224 7.53 7.67 -2.15
N ALA A 225 8.11 6.50 -2.41
CA ALA A 225 7.87 5.73 -3.63
C ALA A 225 6.39 5.34 -3.80
N VAL A 226 5.77 4.86 -2.72
CA VAL A 226 4.33 4.52 -2.66
C VAL A 226 3.47 5.74 -2.95
N LEU A 227 3.79 6.91 -2.38
CA LEU A 227 3.05 8.14 -2.62
C LEU A 227 3.20 8.62 -4.06
N CYS A 228 4.41 8.54 -4.64
CA CYS A 228 4.61 8.80 -6.07
C CYS A 228 3.79 7.85 -6.95
N LYS A 229 3.69 6.57 -6.59
CA LYS A 229 2.82 5.62 -7.28
C LYS A 229 1.34 5.99 -7.18
N ARG A 230 0.84 6.34 -5.99
CA ARG A 230 -0.54 6.84 -5.82
C ARG A 230 -0.80 8.08 -6.69
N LEU A 231 0.13 9.03 -6.72
CA LEU A 231 0.04 10.21 -7.58
C LEU A 231 0.01 9.86 -9.06
N MET A 232 0.80 8.89 -9.51
CA MET A 232 0.78 8.42 -10.90
C MET A 232 -0.50 7.65 -11.24
N ASP A 233 -1.10 6.91 -10.31
CA ASP A 233 -2.39 6.26 -10.53
C ASP A 233 -3.53 7.28 -10.66
N LEU A 234 -3.49 8.35 -9.86
CA LEU A 234 -4.45 9.45 -9.91
C LEU A 234 -4.23 10.39 -11.12
N SER A 235 -2.96 10.58 -11.51
CA SER A 235 -2.52 11.43 -12.61
C SER A 235 -1.32 10.79 -13.31
N PRO A 236 -1.55 9.97 -14.36
CA PRO A 236 -0.47 9.26 -15.06
C PRO A 236 0.63 10.15 -15.63
N GLY A 237 0.33 11.43 -15.86
CA GLY A 237 1.24 12.47 -16.33
C GLY A 237 2.00 13.22 -15.22
N HIS A 238 1.86 12.85 -13.95
CA HIS A 238 2.38 13.64 -12.82
C HIS A 238 3.92 13.77 -12.85
N ALA A 239 4.42 14.88 -13.41
CA ALA A 239 5.84 15.10 -13.66
C ALA A 239 6.69 15.04 -12.39
N ARG A 240 6.20 15.65 -11.30
CA ARG A 240 6.92 15.68 -10.02
C ARG A 240 7.11 14.28 -9.41
N ALA A 241 6.07 13.46 -9.36
CA ALA A 241 6.16 12.08 -8.88
C ALA A 241 7.17 11.25 -9.68
N LYS A 242 7.17 11.38 -11.02
CA LYS A 242 8.15 10.73 -11.89
C LYS A 242 9.58 11.17 -11.58
N GLN A 243 9.81 12.49 -11.49
CA GLN A 243 11.12 13.04 -11.16
C GLN A 243 11.64 12.54 -9.80
N VAL A 244 10.77 12.44 -8.80
CA VAL A 244 11.15 11.96 -7.46
C VAL A 244 11.53 10.48 -7.51
N LEU A 245 10.74 9.61 -8.16
CA LEU A 245 11.07 8.20 -8.32
C LEU A 245 12.40 8.01 -9.06
N GLU A 246 12.60 8.73 -10.17
CA GLU A 246 13.83 8.67 -10.97
C GLU A 246 15.05 9.19 -10.20
N SER A 247 14.86 10.03 -9.18
CA SER A 247 15.96 10.52 -8.34
C SER A 247 16.58 9.45 -7.42
N PHE A 248 15.87 8.36 -7.15
CA PHE A 248 16.34 7.32 -6.23
C PHE A 248 17.60 6.61 -6.75
N SER A 249 17.77 6.55 -8.06
CA SER A 249 18.93 5.95 -8.71
C SER A 249 20.18 6.84 -8.70
N LEU A 250 20.04 8.12 -8.34
CA LEU A 250 21.17 9.06 -8.28
C LEU A 250 22.13 8.71 -7.13
N ILE A 251 21.65 7.99 -6.12
CA ILE A 251 22.42 7.60 -4.95
C ILE A 251 22.58 6.08 -4.95
N ARG A 252 23.81 5.59 -5.13
CA ARG A 252 24.10 4.14 -5.13
C ARG A 252 24.34 3.55 -3.73
N HIS A 253 24.65 4.39 -2.74
CA HIS A 253 24.87 3.99 -1.35
C HIS A 253 24.39 5.07 -0.38
N ALA A 254 23.84 4.66 0.77
CA ALA A 254 23.32 5.57 1.81
C ALA A 254 24.36 6.55 2.39
N LYS A 255 25.67 6.29 2.22
CA LYS A 255 26.75 7.15 2.73
C LYS A 255 27.20 8.16 1.67
N SER A 256 26.45 9.25 1.50
CA SER A 256 27.00 10.47 0.89
C SER A 256 26.54 11.70 1.66
N SER A 257 27.52 12.51 2.07
CA SER A 257 27.37 13.64 2.99
C SER A 257 26.69 14.84 2.33
N GLY A 258 25.66 15.38 3.00
CA GLY A 258 25.22 16.77 2.84
C GLY A 258 23.95 17.02 2.01
N ALA A 259 23.47 16.04 1.24
CA ALA A 259 22.18 16.13 0.55
C ALA A 259 21.17 15.17 1.18
N LEU A 260 19.89 15.54 1.14
CA LEU A 260 18.80 14.70 1.60
C LEU A 260 18.62 13.52 0.64
N ASN A 261 19.36 12.44 0.91
CA ASN A 261 19.54 11.35 -0.03
C ASN A 261 18.49 10.26 0.19
N LEU A 262 17.46 10.27 -0.65
CA LEU A 262 16.50 9.17 -0.71
C LEU A 262 17.20 7.91 -1.24
N TYR A 263 17.36 6.92 -0.38
CA TYR A 263 17.97 5.64 -0.70
C TYR A 263 17.10 4.50 -0.22
N ASP A 264 16.71 3.63 -1.15
CA ASP A 264 16.00 2.39 -0.88
C ASP A 264 16.85 1.20 -1.36
N PRO A 265 17.10 0.18 -0.52
CA PRO A 265 17.97 -0.94 -0.88
C PRO A 265 17.51 -1.76 -2.10
N PHE A 266 16.21 -1.75 -2.41
CA PHE A 266 15.65 -2.47 -3.55
C PHE A 266 15.60 -1.58 -4.79
N PHE A 267 15.14 -0.34 -4.67
CA PHE A 267 14.93 0.55 -5.83
C PHE A 267 16.17 1.33 -6.27
N SER A 268 16.94 1.89 -5.33
CA SER A 268 18.08 2.77 -5.66
C SER A 268 19.20 2.14 -6.51
N PRO A 269 19.45 0.82 -6.47
CA PRO A 269 20.40 0.19 -7.38
C PRO A 269 19.97 0.16 -8.85
N MET A 270 18.67 0.29 -9.14
CA MET A 270 18.09 0.20 -10.49
C MET A 270 18.25 1.52 -11.26
N SER A 271 18.19 1.46 -12.59
CA SER A 271 18.09 2.66 -13.43
C SER A 271 16.73 3.39 -13.27
N PRO A 272 16.66 4.71 -13.57
CA PRO A 272 15.40 5.46 -13.55
C PRO A 272 14.27 4.78 -14.34
N ARG A 273 14.62 4.18 -15.49
CA ARG A 273 13.68 3.50 -16.37
C ARG A 273 13.13 2.23 -15.72
N ALA A 274 13.98 1.45 -15.03
CA ALA A 274 13.56 0.25 -14.31
C ALA A 274 12.67 0.58 -13.11
N ILE A 275 13.00 1.62 -12.34
CA ILE A 275 12.14 2.09 -11.23
C ILE A 275 10.77 2.50 -11.77
N ARG A 276 10.74 3.33 -12.82
CA ARG A 276 9.49 3.77 -13.43
C ARG A 276 8.67 2.60 -13.97
N TYR A 277 9.31 1.69 -14.71
CA TYR A 277 8.65 0.49 -15.24
C TYR A 277 8.06 -0.38 -14.13
N PHE A 278 8.77 -0.56 -13.01
CA PHE A 278 8.25 -1.28 -11.85
C PHE A 278 6.95 -0.64 -11.34
N PHE A 279 6.96 0.66 -11.06
CA PHE A 279 5.79 1.34 -10.48
C PHE A 279 4.64 1.52 -11.49
N GLU A 280 4.92 1.65 -12.78
CA GLU A 280 3.86 1.69 -13.82
C GLU A 280 3.09 0.37 -13.89
N ASN A 281 3.75 -0.77 -13.66
CA ASN A 281 3.13 -2.10 -13.77
C ASN A 281 2.70 -2.71 -12.42
N ALA A 282 3.17 -2.19 -11.30
CA ALA A 282 2.73 -2.62 -9.98
C ALA A 282 1.34 -2.04 -9.64
N VAL A 283 0.53 -2.80 -8.91
CA VAL A 283 -0.87 -2.45 -8.60
C VAL A 283 -1.14 -2.56 -7.11
N PHE A 284 -1.88 -1.61 -6.54
CA PHE A 284 -2.33 -1.70 -5.16
C PHE A 284 -3.43 -2.74 -4.99
N GLN A 285 -3.34 -3.52 -3.91
CA GLN A 285 -4.38 -4.45 -3.49
C GLN A 285 -4.64 -4.26 -2.00
N ASP A 286 -5.90 -4.04 -1.65
CA ASP A 286 -6.36 -3.81 -0.28
C ASP A 286 -7.02 -5.08 0.27
N PHE A 287 -6.66 -5.43 1.50
CA PHE A 287 -7.11 -6.61 2.21
C PHE A 287 -7.67 -6.22 3.57
N GLY A 288 -8.87 -6.70 3.88
CA GLY A 288 -9.46 -6.56 5.21
C GLY A 288 -8.76 -7.45 6.23
N GLU A 289 -8.94 -7.13 7.52
CA GLU A 289 -8.52 -8.00 8.61
C GLU A 289 -9.08 -9.43 8.47
N GLY A 290 -8.21 -10.42 8.62
CA GLY A 290 -8.51 -11.85 8.47
C GLY A 290 -8.49 -12.36 7.02
N ALA A 291 -8.34 -11.48 6.03
CA ALA A 291 -8.35 -11.89 4.62
C ALA A 291 -7.12 -12.73 4.27
N THR A 292 -7.33 -13.75 3.44
CA THR A 292 -6.24 -14.52 2.84
C THR A 292 -5.76 -13.79 1.59
N ILE A 293 -4.47 -13.45 1.55
CA ILE A 293 -3.83 -12.72 0.46
C ILE A 293 -3.44 -13.70 -0.66
N VAL A 294 -2.77 -14.79 -0.29
CA VAL A 294 -2.44 -15.92 -1.18
C VAL A 294 -2.47 -17.21 -0.38
N GLU A 295 -2.77 -18.33 -1.03
CA GLU A 295 -2.77 -19.65 -0.40
C GLU A 295 -1.53 -20.45 -0.78
N GLU A 296 -1.06 -21.27 0.16
CA GLU A 296 -0.04 -22.28 -0.08
C GLU A 296 -0.47 -23.22 -1.22
N GLY A 297 0.46 -23.56 -2.12
CA GLY A 297 0.18 -24.44 -3.25
C GLY A 297 -0.43 -23.76 -4.48
N GLN A 298 -0.85 -22.49 -4.40
CA GLN A 298 -1.24 -21.70 -5.58
C GLN A 298 -0.02 -21.35 -6.46
N PRO A 299 -0.20 -21.03 -7.75
CA PRO A 299 0.89 -20.54 -8.60
C PRO A 299 1.59 -19.32 -8.00
N ALA A 300 2.92 -19.32 -8.00
CA ALA A 300 3.73 -18.18 -7.55
C ALA A 300 3.99 -17.21 -8.70
N ASP A 301 2.97 -16.47 -9.12
CA ASP A 301 2.95 -15.64 -10.33
C ASP A 301 3.20 -14.13 -10.10
N SER A 302 3.44 -13.73 -8.86
CA SER A 302 3.65 -12.33 -8.49
C SER A 302 4.51 -12.17 -7.23
N MET A 303 5.16 -11.01 -7.12
CA MET A 303 5.73 -10.52 -5.88
C MET A 303 4.86 -9.43 -5.29
N MET A 304 4.95 -9.24 -3.98
CA MET A 304 4.19 -8.22 -3.25
C MET A 304 5.12 -7.48 -2.29
N MET A 305 4.88 -6.17 -2.16
CA MET A 305 5.49 -5.34 -1.12
C MET A 305 4.40 -4.89 -0.17
N VAL A 306 4.58 -5.08 1.13
CA VAL A 306 3.61 -4.62 2.12
C VAL A 306 3.75 -3.10 2.24
N VAL A 307 2.65 -2.40 1.96
CA VAL A 307 2.59 -0.93 1.99
C VAL A 307 2.13 -0.44 3.36
N SER A 308 1.14 -1.12 3.93
CA SER A 308 0.59 -0.82 5.25
C SER A 308 -0.05 -2.08 5.83
N GLY A 309 -0.27 -2.07 7.14
CA GLY A 309 -0.87 -3.21 7.86
C GLY A 309 0.14 -4.26 8.26
N GLU A 310 -0.34 -5.48 8.45
CA GLU A 310 0.43 -6.61 8.96
C GLU A 310 0.02 -7.91 8.26
N VAL A 311 1.00 -8.64 7.75
CA VAL A 311 0.82 -9.87 6.97
C VAL A 311 1.61 -11.01 7.60
N VAL A 312 0.95 -12.11 7.93
CA VAL A 312 1.57 -13.27 8.61
C VAL A 312 1.61 -14.48 7.67
N PRO A 313 2.78 -15.15 7.54
CA PRO A 313 2.90 -16.40 6.80
C PRO A 313 2.49 -17.62 7.63
N TYR A 314 1.82 -18.56 6.98
CA TYR A 314 1.45 -19.88 7.51
C TYR A 314 1.99 -20.96 6.57
N ILE A 315 2.78 -21.90 7.10
CA ILE A 315 3.30 -23.06 6.37
C ILE A 315 2.63 -24.31 6.94
N HIS A 316 1.95 -25.07 6.09
CA HIS A 316 1.16 -26.23 6.49
C HIS A 316 0.17 -25.90 7.63
N GLY A 317 -0.39 -24.68 7.58
CA GLY A 317 -1.34 -24.17 8.58
C GLY A 317 -0.73 -23.63 9.88
N ASN A 318 0.60 -23.70 10.06
CA ASN A 318 1.27 -23.24 11.26
C ASN A 318 2.00 -21.91 11.03
N THR A 319 2.00 -21.06 12.06
CA THR A 319 2.77 -19.81 12.07
C THR A 319 4.26 -20.11 12.24
N ILE A 320 5.10 -19.21 11.73
CA ILE A 320 6.56 -19.33 11.85
C ILE A 320 7.00 -18.59 13.12
N PRO A 321 7.75 -19.22 14.04
CA PRO A 321 8.26 -18.54 15.23
C PRO A 321 9.14 -17.35 14.88
N ALA A 322 8.97 -16.23 15.60
CA ALA A 322 9.81 -15.05 15.42
C ALA A 322 11.26 -15.32 15.85
N THR A 323 12.22 -14.95 14.99
CA THR A 323 13.66 -15.00 15.28
C THR A 323 14.07 -13.93 16.29
N ALA A 324 15.32 -13.97 16.76
CA ALA A 324 15.86 -12.92 17.63
C ALA A 324 15.89 -11.55 16.95
N GLU A 325 16.10 -11.49 15.62
CA GLU A 325 16.06 -10.25 14.83
C GLU A 325 14.63 -9.71 14.67
N ASP A 326 13.62 -10.58 14.59
CA ASP A 326 12.21 -10.18 14.52
C ASP A 326 11.71 -9.53 15.82
N ARG A 327 12.39 -9.82 16.95
CA ARG A 327 12.14 -9.25 18.29
C ARG A 327 13.02 -8.02 18.49
N SER A 328 12.60 -6.88 17.93
CA SER A 328 13.28 -5.61 18.20
C SER A 328 13.20 -5.24 19.69
N GLU A 329 14.13 -4.39 20.17
CA GLU A 329 14.08 -3.83 21.54
C GLU A 329 12.72 -3.17 21.88
N SER A 330 12.02 -2.66 20.86
CA SER A 330 10.70 -2.06 20.99
C SER A 330 9.53 -3.05 21.09
N GLN A 331 9.72 -4.34 20.76
CA GLN A 331 8.67 -5.37 20.82
C GLN A 331 9.23 -6.77 21.21
N PRO A 332 9.68 -6.95 22.46
CA PRO A 332 10.31 -8.19 22.93
C PRO A 332 9.37 -9.40 23.02
N GLU A 333 8.05 -9.20 23.02
CA GLU A 333 7.05 -10.28 23.19
C GLU A 333 6.64 -11.00 21.90
N ARG A 334 7.22 -10.68 20.74
CA ARG A 334 6.82 -11.30 19.47
C ARG A 334 7.07 -12.81 19.48
N LYS A 335 5.99 -13.56 19.28
CA LYS A 335 6.02 -15.02 19.16
C LYS A 335 6.14 -15.50 17.71
N GLU A 336 5.73 -14.68 16.73
CA GLU A 336 5.55 -15.11 15.34
C GLU A 336 6.09 -14.08 14.32
N VAL A 337 6.50 -14.57 13.14
CA VAL A 337 6.96 -13.75 12.01
C VAL A 337 5.79 -12.95 11.42
N ALA A 338 5.99 -11.65 11.19
CA ALA A 338 5.00 -10.79 10.57
C ALA A 338 5.66 -9.75 9.65
N PHE A 339 5.22 -9.70 8.40
CA PHE A 339 5.63 -8.74 7.38
C PHE A 339 4.85 -7.44 7.54
N ARG A 340 5.56 -6.30 7.49
CA ARG A 340 5.03 -4.94 7.65
C ARG A 340 5.56 -4.03 6.55
N GLU A 341 5.23 -2.74 6.60
CA GLU A 341 5.68 -1.73 5.65
C GLU A 341 7.13 -1.95 5.17
N GLY A 342 7.30 -2.03 3.85
CA GLY A 342 8.59 -2.26 3.18
C GLY A 342 8.99 -3.74 3.02
N ALA A 343 8.32 -4.67 3.69
CA ALA A 343 8.60 -6.09 3.54
C ALA A 343 8.21 -6.60 2.15
N ILE A 344 9.11 -7.36 1.53
CA ILE A 344 8.93 -7.96 0.22
C ILE A 344 8.68 -9.47 0.38
N VAL A 345 7.67 -9.98 -0.33
CA VAL A 345 7.29 -11.39 -0.29
C VAL A 345 7.00 -11.93 -1.69
N GLY A 346 7.19 -13.24 -1.83
CA GLY A 346 6.85 -13.97 -3.05
C GLY A 346 7.95 -14.01 -4.09
N GLU A 347 9.10 -13.35 -3.87
CA GLU A 347 10.23 -13.18 -4.79
C GLU A 347 10.72 -14.46 -5.47
N MET A 348 10.52 -15.60 -4.83
CA MET A 348 10.97 -16.92 -5.28
C MET A 348 10.27 -17.39 -6.56
N GLY A 349 9.02 -16.99 -6.79
CA GLY A 349 8.20 -17.54 -7.88
C GLY A 349 8.67 -17.14 -9.29
N LEU A 350 9.48 -16.09 -9.41
CA LEU A 350 9.88 -15.54 -10.71
C LEU A 350 10.87 -16.42 -11.49
N PHE A 351 11.67 -17.21 -10.78
CA PHE A 351 12.86 -17.86 -11.34
C PHE A 351 12.73 -19.35 -11.58
N THR A 352 11.68 -19.95 -11.02
CA THR A 352 11.41 -21.38 -11.13
C THR A 352 10.04 -21.55 -11.76
N GLU A 353 10.02 -22.13 -12.96
CA GLU A 353 8.78 -22.36 -13.68
C GLU A 353 7.90 -23.37 -12.95
N GLY A 354 6.60 -23.08 -12.84
CA GLY A 354 5.65 -23.92 -12.11
C GLY A 354 5.81 -23.89 -10.59
N GLN A 355 6.64 -23.01 -10.03
CA GLN A 355 6.77 -22.82 -8.59
C GLN A 355 5.40 -22.48 -7.98
N ARG A 356 5.09 -23.16 -6.87
CA ARG A 356 3.92 -22.88 -6.05
C ARG A 356 4.30 -22.05 -4.83
N ARG A 357 3.33 -21.31 -4.30
CA ARG A 357 3.47 -20.58 -3.03
C ARG A 357 3.83 -21.57 -1.92
N THR A 358 4.89 -21.27 -1.20
CA THR A 358 5.41 -22.10 -0.10
C THR A 358 4.69 -21.86 1.23
N ALA A 359 3.88 -20.80 1.32
CA ALA A 359 3.14 -20.42 2.50
C ALA A 359 1.83 -19.72 2.09
N THR A 360 0.83 -19.84 2.95
CA THR A 360 -0.38 -19.00 2.92
C THR A 360 -0.07 -17.68 3.61
N LEU A 361 -0.41 -16.54 2.99
CA LEU A 361 -0.26 -15.23 3.61
C LEU A 361 -1.63 -14.71 4.03
N LYS A 362 -1.76 -14.26 5.28
CA LYS A 362 -3.00 -13.67 5.80
C LYS A 362 -2.76 -12.27 6.36
N ALA A 363 -3.71 -11.37 6.14
CA ALA A 363 -3.71 -10.04 6.73
C ALA A 363 -4.28 -10.13 8.17
N THR A 364 -3.46 -9.88 9.19
CA THR A 364 -3.92 -9.87 10.60
C THR A 364 -4.53 -8.53 11.00
N LYS A 365 -4.36 -7.51 10.16
CA LYS A 365 -4.99 -6.19 10.23
C LYS A 365 -5.34 -5.77 8.80
N ASN A 366 -6.11 -4.70 8.63
CA ASN A 366 -6.28 -4.09 7.32
C ASN A 366 -4.90 -3.80 6.71
N ALA A 367 -4.65 -4.35 5.53
CA ALA A 367 -3.35 -4.32 4.88
C ALA A 367 -3.48 -3.91 3.41
N THR A 368 -2.54 -3.10 2.96
CA THR A 368 -2.39 -2.77 1.54
C THR A 368 -1.07 -3.34 1.06
N THR A 369 -1.08 -3.96 -0.12
CA THR A 369 0.14 -4.41 -0.80
C THR A 369 0.30 -3.73 -2.14
N LEU A 370 1.53 -3.58 -2.59
CA LEU A 370 1.89 -3.22 -3.95
C LEU A 370 2.36 -4.48 -4.66
N THR A 371 1.57 -4.97 -5.60
CA THR A 371 1.75 -6.27 -6.26
C THR A 371 2.29 -6.09 -7.68
N LEU A 372 3.37 -6.78 -8.01
CA LEU A 372 3.90 -6.87 -9.38
C LEU A 372 3.79 -8.30 -9.90
N LYS A 373 2.99 -8.49 -10.95
CA LYS A 373 2.89 -9.78 -11.63
C LYS A 373 4.14 -10.08 -12.45
N TYR A 374 4.57 -11.34 -12.44
CA TYR A 374 5.76 -11.79 -13.14
C TYR A 374 5.63 -11.81 -14.64
N GLU A 375 4.40 -11.77 -15.18
CA GLU A 375 4.17 -11.60 -16.62
C GLU A 375 4.85 -10.33 -17.16
N TYR A 376 4.90 -9.25 -16.39
CA TYR A 376 5.61 -8.01 -16.76
C TYR A 376 7.13 -8.14 -16.74
N LEU A 377 7.66 -9.18 -16.10
CA LEU A 377 9.10 -9.45 -15.97
C LEU A 377 9.55 -10.65 -16.81
N ARG A 378 8.68 -11.19 -17.68
CA ARG A 378 9.06 -12.22 -18.65
C ARG A 378 9.90 -11.59 -19.75
N MET A 379 11.02 -12.23 -20.07
CA MET A 379 11.85 -11.84 -21.21
C MET A 379 11.09 -12.15 -22.50
N MET A 380 11.16 -11.26 -23.48
CA MET A 380 10.53 -11.50 -24.78
C MET A 380 11.34 -12.53 -25.58
N ALA A 381 10.65 -13.35 -26.39
CA ALA A 381 11.33 -14.26 -27.30
C ALA A 381 12.10 -13.44 -28.35
N ALA A 382 13.34 -13.85 -28.64
CA ALA A 382 14.18 -13.20 -29.62
C ALA A 382 13.70 -13.55 -31.04
N ASP A 383 12.64 -12.92 -31.52
CA ASP A 383 12.30 -12.96 -32.93
C ASP A 383 13.27 -12.06 -33.72
N ALA A 384 13.81 -12.59 -34.82
CA ALA A 384 15.00 -12.12 -35.54
C ALA A 384 14.89 -10.76 -36.26
N THR A 385 13.94 -9.89 -35.87
CA THR A 385 13.79 -8.53 -36.38
C THR A 385 13.95 -7.53 -35.24
N SER A 386 15.21 -7.22 -34.93
CA SER A 386 15.64 -6.36 -33.83
C SER A 386 15.21 -4.90 -34.03
N SER A 387 14.13 -4.49 -33.38
CA SER A 387 13.90 -3.07 -33.07
C SER A 387 14.71 -2.68 -31.83
N THR A 388 15.31 -1.49 -31.84
CA THR A 388 16.07 -0.94 -30.70
C THR A 388 15.22 -0.84 -29.43
N THR A 389 13.90 -0.68 -29.56
CA THR A 389 12.96 -0.65 -28.44
C THR A 389 12.92 -1.96 -27.67
N PHE A 390 12.86 -3.11 -28.35
CA PHE A 390 12.82 -4.44 -27.71
C PHE A 390 14.05 -4.70 -26.83
N ALA A 391 15.25 -4.38 -27.32
CA ALA A 391 16.48 -4.55 -26.57
C ALA A 391 16.51 -3.71 -25.27
N THR A 392 15.93 -2.51 -25.31
CA THR A 392 15.88 -1.63 -24.13
C THR A 392 14.85 -2.04 -23.07
N ASP A 393 13.72 -2.61 -23.47
CA ASP A 393 12.72 -3.13 -22.53
C ASP A 393 13.22 -4.39 -21.84
N ASP A 394 13.92 -5.26 -22.57
CA ASP A 394 14.54 -6.46 -22.00
C ASP A 394 15.67 -6.14 -21.02
N TYR A 395 16.45 -5.07 -21.27
CA TYR A 395 17.41 -4.57 -20.29
C TYR A 395 16.71 -4.10 -19.01
N THR A 396 15.63 -3.34 -19.16
CA THR A 396 14.83 -2.81 -18.04
C THR A 396 14.26 -3.94 -17.17
N ARG A 397 13.65 -4.95 -17.80
CA ARG A 397 13.14 -6.14 -17.09
C ARG A 397 14.26 -6.91 -16.40
N ARG A 398 15.43 -7.04 -17.05
CA ARG A 398 16.60 -7.71 -16.47
C ARG A 398 17.09 -7.02 -15.21
N GLU A 399 17.17 -5.69 -15.18
CA GLU A 399 17.57 -4.97 -13.96
C GLU A 399 16.65 -5.28 -12.77
N ILE A 400 15.33 -5.28 -13.00
CA ILE A 400 14.35 -5.61 -11.95
C ILE A 400 14.52 -7.06 -11.50
N ARG A 401 14.65 -8.00 -12.45
CA ARG A 401 14.93 -9.41 -12.15
C ARG A 401 16.21 -9.56 -11.33
N ASP A 402 17.27 -8.85 -11.66
CA ASP A 402 18.54 -8.93 -10.93
C ASP A 402 18.40 -8.46 -9.47
N GLN A 403 17.59 -7.43 -9.19
CA GLN A 403 17.29 -7.02 -7.81
C GLN A 403 16.46 -8.05 -7.05
N ILE A 404 15.44 -8.63 -7.69
CA ILE A 404 14.63 -9.71 -7.08
C ILE A 404 15.51 -10.93 -6.80
N TRP A 405 16.45 -11.25 -7.69
CA TRP A 405 17.42 -12.31 -7.49
C TRP A 405 18.36 -12.01 -6.30
N GLY A 406 18.91 -10.80 -6.24
CA GLY A 406 19.75 -10.37 -5.13
C GLY A 406 19.04 -10.46 -3.76
N LEU A 407 17.77 -10.07 -3.71
CA LEU A 407 16.93 -10.23 -2.52
C LEU A 407 16.74 -11.71 -2.16
N HIS A 408 16.40 -12.56 -3.14
CA HIS A 408 16.25 -13.99 -2.96
C HIS A 408 17.53 -14.65 -2.41
N CYS A 409 18.70 -14.29 -2.96
CA CYS A 409 20.00 -14.78 -2.49
C CYS A 409 20.21 -14.44 -1.00
N LYS A 410 20.07 -13.16 -0.63
CA LYS A 410 20.25 -12.70 0.76
C LYS A 410 19.30 -13.39 1.72
N ARG A 411 18.02 -13.46 1.37
CA ARG A 411 17.01 -14.13 2.20
C ARG A 411 17.29 -15.62 2.35
N THR A 412 17.74 -16.26 1.27
CA THR A 412 18.07 -17.68 1.31
C THR A 412 19.27 -17.97 2.20
N ILE A 413 20.34 -17.15 2.14
CA ILE A 413 21.48 -17.25 3.06
C ILE A 413 21.00 -17.14 4.51
N GLN A 414 20.22 -16.10 4.83
CA GLN A 414 19.68 -15.90 6.19
C GLN A 414 18.81 -17.08 6.63
N ASN A 415 17.94 -17.58 5.75
CA ASN A 415 17.10 -18.74 6.04
C ASN A 415 17.96 -19.97 6.34
N GLN A 416 19.01 -20.24 5.57
CA GLN A 416 19.90 -21.39 5.82
C GLN A 416 20.60 -21.28 7.18
N ILE A 417 21.07 -20.09 7.57
CA ILE A 417 21.64 -19.86 8.91
C ILE A 417 20.59 -20.12 9.99
N ASN A 418 19.37 -19.62 9.78
CA ASN A 418 18.25 -19.71 10.72
C ASN A 418 17.62 -21.09 10.80
N THR A 419 17.84 -22.02 9.85
CA THR A 419 17.24 -23.36 9.85
C THR A 419 18.25 -24.48 10.03
N HIS A 420 19.53 -24.27 9.70
CA HIS A 420 20.52 -25.33 9.76
C HIS A 420 20.89 -25.67 11.22
N PRO A 421 20.80 -26.95 11.65
CA PRO A 421 20.92 -27.35 13.06
C PRO A 421 22.22 -26.92 13.76
N LEU A 422 23.32 -26.86 13.01
CA LEU A 422 24.61 -26.41 13.56
C LEU A 422 24.77 -24.89 13.54
N LEU A 423 24.25 -24.20 12.51
CA LEU A 423 24.47 -22.76 12.37
C LEU A 423 23.60 -21.97 13.35
N GLN A 424 22.39 -22.47 13.66
CA GLN A 424 21.51 -21.90 14.69
C GLN A 424 22.16 -21.84 16.08
N LYS A 425 23.13 -22.70 16.37
CA LYS A 425 23.80 -22.75 17.67
C LYS A 425 24.90 -21.71 17.82
N LEU A 426 25.31 -21.07 16.72
CA LEU A 426 26.25 -19.97 16.77
C LEU A 426 25.61 -18.76 17.46
N PRO A 427 26.37 -17.96 18.22
CA PRO A 427 25.89 -16.70 18.79
C PRO A 427 25.33 -15.76 17.71
N GLY A 428 24.38 -14.89 18.06
CA GLY A 428 23.76 -13.96 17.09
C GLY A 428 24.77 -13.09 16.33
N ALA A 429 25.83 -12.62 16.99
CA ALA A 429 26.91 -11.88 16.32
C ALA A 429 27.63 -12.71 15.24
N ALA A 430 27.82 -14.02 15.48
CA ALA A 430 28.42 -14.92 14.50
C ALA A 430 27.47 -15.19 13.32
N GLN A 431 26.17 -15.32 13.58
CA GLN A 431 25.15 -15.46 12.53
C GLN A 431 25.10 -14.23 11.62
N LEU A 432 25.17 -13.01 12.18
CA LEU A 432 25.26 -11.77 11.41
C LEU A 432 26.51 -11.76 10.51
N THR A 433 27.67 -12.14 11.04
CA THR A 433 28.89 -12.27 10.24
C THR A 433 28.71 -13.29 9.10
N LEU A 434 28.05 -14.42 9.34
CA LEU A 434 27.77 -15.38 8.27
C LEU A 434 26.85 -14.81 7.18
N THR A 435 25.87 -13.98 7.54
CA THR A 435 25.00 -13.31 6.57
C THR A 435 25.79 -12.34 5.67
N ASP A 436 26.75 -11.61 6.24
CA ASP A 436 27.56 -10.64 5.49
C ASP A 436 28.57 -11.28 4.53
N TYR A 437 29.11 -12.45 4.87
CA TYR A 437 30.15 -13.14 4.10
C TYR A 437 29.66 -14.41 3.39
N GLY A 438 28.38 -14.76 3.54
CA GLY A 438 27.77 -15.91 2.88
C GLY A 438 27.66 -15.69 1.37
N GLU A 439 27.97 -16.74 0.61
CA GLU A 439 27.85 -16.73 -0.84
C GLU A 439 26.69 -17.60 -1.29
N PHE A 440 25.84 -17.06 -2.15
CA PHE A 440 24.82 -17.82 -2.86
C PHE A 440 25.29 -18.13 -4.28
N LEU A 441 25.20 -19.38 -4.70
CA LEU A 441 25.47 -19.78 -6.08
C LEU A 441 24.23 -20.44 -6.73
N PRO A 442 23.95 -20.13 -8.00
CA PRO A 442 24.72 -19.22 -8.84
C PRO A 442 24.51 -17.74 -8.46
N ALA A 443 25.56 -16.93 -8.62
CA ALA A 443 25.50 -15.50 -8.27
C ALA A 443 24.49 -14.73 -9.13
N LYS A 444 24.26 -15.16 -10.38
CA LYS A 444 23.20 -14.67 -11.26
C LYS A 444 22.29 -15.80 -11.69
N HIS A 445 21.00 -15.49 -11.86
CA HIS A 445 20.02 -16.45 -12.36
C HIS A 445 20.44 -17.03 -13.72
N GLY A 446 20.22 -18.33 -13.91
CA GLY A 446 20.50 -19.04 -15.16
C GLY A 446 21.97 -19.39 -15.40
N GLN A 447 22.92 -18.95 -14.55
CA GLN A 447 24.30 -19.40 -14.64
C GLN A 447 24.47 -20.82 -14.12
N ARG A 448 25.43 -21.55 -14.71
CA ARG A 448 25.87 -22.84 -14.16
C ARG A 448 26.75 -22.60 -12.94
N ILE A 449 26.67 -23.52 -11.99
CA ILE A 449 27.56 -23.55 -10.84
C ILE A 449 28.84 -24.28 -11.27
N GLU A 450 29.96 -23.58 -11.26
CA GLU A 450 31.29 -24.15 -11.44
C GLU A 450 31.98 -24.22 -10.08
N LEU A 451 32.29 -25.43 -9.63
CA LEU A 451 32.98 -25.68 -8.36
C LEU A 451 34.23 -26.51 -8.63
N SER A 452 35.38 -26.05 -8.14
CA SER A 452 36.55 -26.92 -8.08
C SER A 452 36.50 -27.78 -6.79
N PRO A 453 37.15 -28.95 -6.76
CA PRO A 453 37.32 -29.73 -5.54
C PRO A 453 37.95 -28.92 -4.40
N LYS A 454 38.88 -28.02 -4.73
CA LYS A 454 39.52 -27.11 -3.77
C LYS A 454 38.50 -26.15 -3.16
N ASP A 455 37.59 -25.59 -3.96
CA ASP A 455 36.55 -24.67 -3.47
C ASP A 455 35.58 -25.38 -2.55
N ALA A 456 35.07 -26.55 -2.92
CA ALA A 456 34.13 -27.25 -2.04
C ALA A 456 34.75 -27.67 -0.71
N HIS A 457 36.05 -27.98 -0.69
CA HIS A 457 36.75 -28.22 0.56
C HIS A 457 37.05 -26.92 1.33
N ALA A 458 37.25 -25.79 0.65
CA ALA A 458 37.53 -24.48 1.25
C ALA A 458 36.28 -23.76 1.79
N PHE A 459 35.09 -24.31 1.59
CA PHE A 459 33.84 -23.69 2.01
C PHE A 459 32.93 -24.68 2.74
N TRP A 460 32.20 -24.18 3.73
CA TRP A 460 31.04 -24.86 4.27
C TRP A 460 29.87 -24.72 3.29
N THR A 461 29.66 -25.75 2.46
CA THR A 461 28.63 -25.72 1.40
C THR A 461 27.36 -26.42 1.83
N LEU A 462 26.22 -25.75 1.68
CA LEU A 462 24.85 -26.23 1.90
C LEU A 462 24.13 -26.32 0.56
N VAL A 463 23.47 -27.45 0.30
CA VAL A 463 22.59 -27.59 -0.87
C VAL A 463 21.20 -27.06 -0.52
N VAL A 464 20.73 -26.06 -1.26
CA VAL A 464 19.42 -25.43 -1.06
C VAL A 464 18.36 -26.06 -1.96
N SER A 465 18.70 -26.28 -3.23
CA SER A 465 17.83 -26.93 -4.22
C SER A 465 18.66 -27.68 -5.26
N GLY A 466 18.06 -28.67 -5.91
CA GLY A 466 18.76 -29.57 -6.83
C GLY A 466 19.69 -30.54 -6.10
N SER A 467 20.77 -30.97 -6.77
CA SER A 467 21.75 -31.90 -6.21
C SER A 467 23.18 -31.51 -6.55
N VAL A 468 24.11 -31.85 -5.67
CA VAL A 468 25.56 -31.71 -5.88
C VAL A 468 26.21 -33.07 -5.72
N THR A 469 26.98 -33.50 -6.70
CA THR A 469 27.75 -34.74 -6.70
C THR A 469 29.22 -34.47 -6.48
N ALA A 470 29.82 -35.12 -5.50
CA ALA A 470 31.24 -35.06 -5.18
C ALA A 470 31.88 -36.43 -5.35
N HIS A 471 32.93 -36.51 -6.16
CA HIS A 471 33.75 -37.70 -6.34
C HIS A 471 34.93 -37.64 -5.37
N THR A 472 35.24 -38.75 -4.70
CA THR A 472 36.42 -38.84 -3.84
C THR A 472 37.65 -39.33 -4.61
N ALA A 473 38.83 -39.26 -3.99
CA ALA A 473 40.07 -39.80 -4.57
C ALA A 473 40.03 -41.32 -4.85
N ASN A 474 39.10 -42.05 -4.24
CA ASN A 474 38.92 -43.51 -4.43
C ASN A 474 37.74 -43.83 -5.37
N ASP A 475 37.38 -42.93 -6.28
CA ASP A 475 36.26 -43.04 -7.24
C ASP A 475 34.86 -43.25 -6.62
N ARG A 476 34.67 -42.88 -5.35
CA ARG A 476 33.33 -42.92 -4.71
C ARG A 476 32.53 -41.67 -5.03
N ILE A 477 31.21 -41.82 -5.17
CA ILE A 477 30.30 -40.72 -5.51
C ILE A 477 29.40 -40.42 -4.31
N LEU A 478 29.50 -39.21 -3.79
CA LEU A 478 28.63 -38.67 -2.76
C LEU A 478 27.63 -37.72 -3.41
N THR A 479 26.33 -37.99 -3.26
CA THR A 479 25.26 -37.11 -3.77
C THR A 479 24.63 -36.36 -2.61
N CYS A 480 24.74 -35.04 -2.60
CA CYS A 480 24.08 -34.13 -1.66
C CYS A 480 22.77 -33.61 -2.25
N THR A 481 21.73 -33.66 -1.44
CA THR A 481 20.37 -33.19 -1.74
C THR A 481 20.00 -32.01 -0.84
N PRO A 482 18.86 -31.33 -1.03
CA PRO A 482 18.50 -30.14 -0.23
C PRO A 482 18.56 -30.41 1.27
N GLY A 483 19.31 -29.57 2.00
CA GLY A 483 19.57 -29.72 3.44
C GLY A 483 20.86 -30.47 3.79
N ASP A 484 21.46 -31.22 2.85
CA ASP A 484 22.78 -31.81 3.04
C ASP A 484 23.88 -30.74 2.97
N CYS A 485 25.01 -31.02 3.63
CA CYS A 485 26.17 -30.14 3.65
C CYS A 485 27.48 -30.91 3.43
N LEU A 486 28.46 -30.28 2.77
CA LEU A 486 29.79 -30.85 2.51
C LEU A 486 30.85 -30.34 3.49
N GLY A 487 30.59 -29.21 4.15
CA GLY A 487 31.52 -28.50 5.05
C GLY A 487 32.05 -29.29 6.25
N PRO A 488 31.20 -30.02 7.01
CA PRO A 488 31.62 -30.66 8.26
C PRO A 488 32.80 -31.64 8.11
N LEU A 489 33.00 -32.25 6.94
CA LEU A 489 34.09 -33.21 6.70
C LEU A 489 35.47 -32.63 7.02
N ARG A 490 35.64 -31.31 6.92
CA ARG A 490 36.90 -30.65 7.22
C ARG A 490 37.30 -30.67 8.70
N LEU A 491 36.35 -30.95 9.59
CA LEU A 491 36.62 -31.18 11.02
C LEU A 491 37.33 -32.53 11.28
N ILE A 492 37.29 -33.46 10.33
CA ILE A 492 37.82 -34.82 10.49
C ILE A 492 38.92 -35.12 9.47
N VAL A 493 38.79 -34.59 8.24
CA VAL A 493 39.74 -34.81 7.16
C VAL A 493 40.48 -33.50 6.86
N LYS A 494 41.79 -33.48 7.14
CA LYS A 494 42.65 -32.29 6.97
C LYS A 494 42.99 -32.00 5.50
N GLU A 495 43.04 -33.03 4.68
CA GLU A 495 43.32 -32.94 3.25
C GLU A 495 42.03 -32.94 2.44
N ASN A 496 42.07 -32.41 1.22
CA ASN A 496 40.91 -32.40 0.34
C ASN A 496 40.55 -33.84 -0.10
N PRO A 497 39.38 -34.39 0.29
CA PRO A 497 39.01 -35.75 -0.09
C PRO A 497 38.46 -35.84 -1.51
N PHE A 498 38.17 -34.72 -2.17
CA PHE A 498 37.44 -34.66 -3.43
C PHE A 498 38.37 -34.59 -4.66
N SER A 499 38.07 -35.41 -5.67
CA SER A 499 38.72 -35.43 -6.98
C SER A 499 37.95 -34.64 -8.05
N LYS A 500 36.61 -34.60 -7.95
CA LYS A 500 35.72 -33.89 -8.89
C LYS A 500 34.43 -33.49 -8.19
N ILE A 501 33.87 -32.32 -8.52
CA ILE A 501 32.58 -31.86 -7.99
C ILE A 501 31.73 -31.27 -9.11
N GLU A 502 30.46 -31.64 -9.13
CA GLU A 502 29.50 -31.23 -10.15
C GLU A 502 28.17 -30.88 -9.50
N ALA A 503 27.64 -29.70 -9.83
CA ALA A 503 26.29 -29.30 -9.45
C ALA A 503 25.34 -29.58 -10.61
N ALA A 504 24.18 -30.17 -10.31
CA ALA A 504 23.15 -30.41 -11.32
C ALA A 504 22.61 -29.09 -11.91
N PRO A 505 22.14 -29.06 -13.16
CA PRO A 505 21.49 -27.89 -13.73
C PRO A 505 20.34 -27.39 -12.85
N GLY A 506 20.35 -26.09 -12.54
CA GLY A 506 19.34 -25.47 -11.67
C GLY A 506 19.55 -25.69 -10.18
N ALA A 507 20.62 -26.38 -9.76
CA ALA A 507 20.99 -26.46 -8.35
C ALA A 507 21.28 -25.06 -7.79
N GLN A 508 21.00 -24.89 -6.50
CA GLN A 508 21.32 -23.69 -5.75
C GLN A 508 22.02 -24.10 -4.47
N ILE A 509 23.09 -23.38 -4.13
CA ILE A 509 23.88 -23.64 -2.92
C ILE A 509 24.16 -22.36 -2.18
N VAL A 510 24.23 -22.47 -0.86
CA VAL A 510 24.76 -21.43 0.02
C VAL A 510 26.07 -21.94 0.57
N ARG A 511 27.11 -21.11 0.54
CA ARG A 511 28.41 -21.51 1.06
C ARG A 511 29.05 -20.41 1.90
N PHE A 512 29.79 -20.82 2.93
CA PHE A 512 30.51 -19.91 3.82
C PHE A 512 32.00 -20.24 3.78
N PRO A 513 32.91 -19.26 3.69
CA PRO A 513 34.34 -19.53 3.72
C PRO A 513 34.74 -20.33 4.96
N TRP A 514 35.50 -21.42 4.78
CA TRP A 514 35.93 -22.24 5.91
C TRP A 514 36.79 -21.44 6.89
N SER A 515 37.61 -20.50 6.41
CA SER A 515 38.40 -19.61 7.26
C SER A 515 37.55 -18.84 8.26
N LEU A 516 36.36 -18.42 7.85
CA LEU A 516 35.40 -17.72 8.70
C LEU A 516 34.76 -18.68 9.70
N ILE A 517 34.23 -19.81 9.22
CA ILE A 517 33.61 -20.83 10.09
C ILE A 517 34.58 -21.29 11.17
N LYS A 518 35.85 -21.54 10.79
CA LYS A 518 36.94 -21.94 11.69
C LYS A 518 37.14 -20.97 12.85
N GLU A 519 37.12 -19.67 12.56
CA GLU A 519 37.25 -18.61 13.57
C GLU A 519 36.03 -18.59 14.50
N LEU A 520 34.82 -18.70 13.93
CA LEU A 520 33.56 -18.63 14.68
C LEU A 520 33.33 -19.83 15.61
N ILE A 521 33.79 -21.03 15.23
CA ILE A 521 33.62 -22.25 16.04
C ILE A 521 34.80 -22.53 16.99
N ASN A 522 35.84 -21.70 16.97
CA ASN A 522 37.10 -21.93 17.69
C ASN A 522 37.67 -23.33 17.42
N ASP A 523 38.14 -23.57 16.20
CA ASP A 523 38.61 -24.87 15.68
C ASP A 523 39.70 -25.60 16.48
N GLU A 524 40.34 -24.95 17.47
CA GLU A 524 41.22 -25.63 18.43
C GLU A 524 40.43 -26.50 19.43
N ASN A 525 39.16 -26.16 19.68
CA ASN A 525 38.23 -26.92 20.50
C ASN A 525 36.79 -26.75 19.98
N PRO A 526 36.46 -27.33 18.81
CA PRO A 526 35.14 -27.18 18.21
C PRO A 526 34.07 -27.84 19.10
N PRO A 527 32.84 -27.30 19.17
CA PRO A 527 31.78 -27.90 19.97
C PRO A 527 31.51 -29.36 19.55
N GLU A 528 31.29 -30.25 20.52
CA GLU A 528 31.13 -31.71 20.27
C GLU A 528 30.10 -32.03 19.19
N GLU A 529 29.05 -31.23 19.09
CA GLU A 529 27.96 -31.41 18.13
C GLU A 529 28.39 -31.20 16.67
N PHE A 530 29.35 -30.29 16.43
CA PHE A 530 29.94 -30.09 15.11
C PHE A 530 30.81 -31.30 14.74
N ILE A 531 31.54 -31.86 15.71
CA ILE A 531 32.33 -33.09 15.53
C ILE A 531 31.41 -34.28 15.27
N HIS A 532 30.30 -34.40 15.99
CA HIS A 532 29.31 -35.45 15.78
C HIS A 532 28.65 -35.38 14.41
N ALA A 533 28.28 -34.18 13.96
CA ALA A 533 27.72 -34.00 12.61
C ALA A 533 28.75 -34.31 11.51
N ALA A 534 30.02 -33.94 11.72
CA ALA A 534 31.09 -34.34 10.81
C ALA A 534 31.27 -35.86 10.77
N LYS A 535 31.19 -36.54 11.92
CA LYS A 535 31.26 -38.00 12.01
C LYS A 535 30.07 -38.65 11.33
N ALA A 536 28.86 -38.13 11.50
CA ALA A 536 27.66 -38.62 10.82
C ALA A 536 27.77 -38.49 9.28
N LEU A 537 28.41 -37.41 8.80
CA LEU A 537 28.70 -37.25 7.37
C LEU A 537 29.76 -38.25 6.88
N GLY A 538 30.81 -38.45 7.68
CA GLY A 538 31.80 -39.51 7.48
C GLY A 538 31.23 -40.93 7.64
N GLU A 539 30.15 -41.10 8.38
CA GLU A 539 29.43 -42.37 8.53
C GLU A 539 28.44 -42.59 7.38
N LYS A 540 27.90 -41.55 6.72
CA LYS A 540 27.33 -41.70 5.37
C LYS A 540 28.38 -42.20 4.37
N ASP A 541 29.66 -41.83 4.56
CA ASP A 541 30.82 -42.34 3.83
C ASP A 541 31.18 -43.80 4.24
N GLN A 542 30.91 -44.20 5.49
CA GLN A 542 31.10 -45.57 5.99
C GLN A 542 29.90 -46.52 5.81
N ALA A 543 28.65 -46.05 5.74
CA ALA A 543 27.46 -46.87 5.51
C ALA A 543 27.30 -47.23 4.03
N ALA A 544 28.05 -46.56 3.15
CA ALA A 544 28.36 -47.03 1.79
C ALA A 544 29.45 -48.12 1.77
N LEU A 545 30.03 -48.51 2.92
CA LEU A 545 30.87 -49.71 3.10
C LEU A 545 29.99 -50.91 3.51
N GLY A 546 29.13 -51.32 2.58
CA GLY A 546 28.79 -52.75 2.45
C GLY A 546 29.79 -53.38 1.51
#